data_AF-A0A9P6WX19-F1
#
_entry.id   AF-A0A9P6WX19-F1
#
_cell.length_a   1.000
_cell.length_b   1.000
_cell.length_c   1.000
_cell.angle_alpha   90.00
_cell.angle_beta   90.00
_cell.angle_gamma   90.00
#
_symmetry.space_group_name_H-M   'P 1'
#
loop_
_entity.id
_entity.type
_entity.pdbx_description
1 polymer ?
#
loop_
_entity_poly.entity_id
_entity_poly.type
_entity_poly.pdbx_seq_one_letter_code
_entity_poly.pdbx_strand_id
1 'polypeptide(L)'
;MNTAGQNVLASISNQSVAQGYRPKLIEFYGYEGEDFRHFQEILESFLAISNTNTDARRLVILKSQFRRAAKIYFERVILKENPTVTYSSGQNWCTKIKINIVSPPYVCDFCGIYTDIKNDIKSAQLAGNVSMDVANRLGVTYATVNNYANKFFPNRQRGLSGRPMVVSAQTKRFIKLQVVQGQLKTARKVHDKLMELGYSISYKTAINVLKSMNFFSAIKVKKPLLTAKHMKRRLAWAKKYQK
;
A
#
# COMPACT_ATOMS: atom_id res chain seq x y z
N MET A 1 -10.16 78.99 4.66
CA MET A 1 -11.17 78.03 4.17
C MET A 1 -10.45 77.14 3.15
N ASN A 2 -9.84 76.01 3.57
CA ASN A 2 -10.40 74.64 3.57
C ASN A 2 -11.10 74.31 2.23
N THR A 3 -10.77 73.28 1.45
CA THR A 3 -10.07 72.01 1.66
C THR A 3 -9.67 71.41 0.29
N ALA A 4 -8.42 71.03 0.08
CA ALA A 4 -8.03 70.12 -1.00
C ALA A 4 -8.23 68.67 -0.51
N GLY A 5 -9.19 67.97 -1.10
CA GLY A 5 -9.50 66.58 -0.73
C GLY A 5 -8.36 65.65 -1.11
N GLN A 6 -7.68 65.12 -0.11
CA GLN A 6 -6.77 63.99 -0.26
C GLN A 6 -7.60 62.75 -0.64
N ASN A 7 -7.47 62.28 -1.88
CA ASN A 7 -7.89 60.93 -2.25
C ASN A 7 -6.90 59.94 -1.62
N VAL A 8 -7.26 59.45 -0.44
CA VAL A 8 -6.52 58.41 0.27
C VAL A 8 -6.67 57.10 -0.51
N LEU A 9 -5.59 56.67 -1.16
CA LEU A 9 -5.43 55.29 -1.63
C LEU A 9 -5.52 54.36 -0.42
N ALA A 10 -6.59 53.57 -0.33
CA ALA A 10 -6.74 52.58 0.72
C ALA A 10 -5.61 51.55 0.61
N SER A 11 -4.70 51.54 1.58
CA SER A 11 -3.76 50.45 1.78
C SER A 11 -4.57 49.20 2.09
N ILE A 12 -4.57 48.23 1.19
CA ILE A 12 -5.22 46.94 1.40
C ILE A 12 -4.44 46.20 2.50
N SER A 13 -4.94 46.32 3.72
CA SER A 13 -4.51 45.55 4.88
C SER A 13 -4.85 44.07 4.68
N ASN A 14 -3.87 43.19 4.87
CA ASN A 14 -3.89 41.72 4.72
C ASN A 14 -4.86 40.96 5.66
N GLN A 15 -5.97 41.57 6.08
CA GLN A 15 -6.86 40.99 7.09
C GLN A 15 -8.33 41.11 6.68
N SER A 16 -8.71 40.36 5.66
CA SER A 16 -10.10 39.89 5.48
C SER A 16 -10.16 38.84 4.36
N VAL A 17 -9.49 37.70 4.57
CA VAL A 17 -9.85 36.49 3.82
C VAL A 17 -11.27 36.14 4.24
N ALA A 18 -12.24 36.45 3.38
CA ALA A 18 -13.63 36.03 3.54
C ALA A 18 -13.65 34.54 3.86
N GLN A 19 -14.03 34.21 5.10
CA GLN A 19 -14.08 32.84 5.59
C GLN A 19 -15.14 32.07 4.80
N GLY A 20 -14.71 31.32 3.78
CA GLY A 20 -15.56 30.40 3.04
C GLY A 20 -15.28 30.31 1.54
N TYR A 21 -14.69 31.34 0.91
CA TYR A 21 -14.45 31.31 -0.54
C TYR A 21 -13.04 30.80 -0.85
N ARG A 22 -12.95 29.54 -1.32
CA ARG A 22 -11.75 29.01 -1.98
C ARG A 22 -11.99 29.05 -3.48
N PRO A 23 -11.34 29.95 -4.24
CA PRO A 23 -11.51 29.97 -5.68
C PRO A 23 -10.98 28.64 -6.24
N LYS A 24 -11.82 27.90 -6.97
CA LYS A 24 -11.44 26.66 -7.65
C LYS A 24 -11.14 27.01 -9.10
N LEU A 25 -9.96 26.64 -9.58
CA LEU A 25 -9.66 26.67 -11.01
C LEU A 25 -10.50 25.61 -11.70
N ILE A 26 -11.26 26.02 -12.73
CA ILE A 26 -11.97 25.09 -13.62
C ILE A 26 -10.92 24.47 -14.55
N GLU A 27 -10.88 23.13 -14.64
CA GLU A 27 -9.97 22.43 -15.53
C GLU A 27 -10.33 22.75 -16.99
N PHE A 28 -9.38 23.31 -17.76
CA PHE A 28 -9.50 23.49 -19.20
C PHE A 28 -9.02 22.22 -19.90
N TYR A 29 -9.91 21.58 -20.66
CA TYR A 29 -9.62 20.29 -21.26
C TYR A 29 -9.11 20.43 -22.70
N GLY A 30 -9.37 21.55 -23.38
CA GLY A 30 -8.92 21.80 -24.74
C GLY A 30 -9.70 21.02 -25.80
N TYR A 31 -10.97 20.72 -25.54
CA TYR A 31 -11.86 20.12 -26.54
C TYR A 31 -12.44 21.18 -27.48
N GLU A 32 -12.83 20.76 -28.69
CA GLU A 32 -13.53 21.61 -29.66
C GLU A 32 -14.86 22.08 -29.06
N GLY A 33 -15.02 23.40 -28.90
CA GLY A 33 -16.20 24.02 -28.29
C GLY A 33 -16.02 24.58 -26.88
N GLU A 34 -14.86 24.37 -26.24
CA GLU A 34 -14.55 25.08 -24.99
C GLU A 34 -14.17 26.54 -25.26
N ASP A 35 -14.83 27.49 -24.60
CA ASP A 35 -14.53 28.91 -24.76
C ASP A 35 -13.30 29.31 -23.95
N PHE A 36 -12.19 29.52 -24.66
CA PHE A 36 -10.92 29.92 -24.05
C PHE A 36 -11.00 31.26 -23.33
N ARG A 37 -11.86 32.18 -23.80
CA ARG A 37 -12.02 33.51 -23.18
C ARG A 37 -12.56 33.40 -21.75
N HIS A 38 -13.58 32.57 -21.58
CA HIS A 38 -14.17 32.30 -20.26
C HIS A 38 -13.16 31.69 -19.30
N PHE A 39 -12.34 30.75 -19.77
CA PHE A 39 -11.26 30.17 -18.97
C PHE A 39 -10.20 31.22 -18.60
N GLN A 40 -9.78 32.06 -19.54
CA GLN A 40 -8.80 33.11 -19.31
C GLN A 40 -9.27 34.12 -18.24
N GLU A 41 -10.52 34.57 -18.32
CA GLU A 41 -11.11 35.49 -17.34
C GLU A 41 -11.14 34.89 -15.92
N ILE A 42 -11.46 33.59 -15.81
CA ILE A 42 -11.47 32.87 -14.54
C ILE A 42 -10.05 32.73 -13.98
N LEU A 43 -9.08 32.42 -14.84
CA LEU A 43 -7.68 32.26 -14.46
C LEU A 43 -7.07 33.58 -14.00
N GLU A 44 -7.34 34.69 -14.71
CA GLU A 44 -6.89 36.02 -14.33
C GLU A 44 -7.52 36.46 -13.01
N SER A 45 -8.82 36.22 -12.82
CA SER A 45 -9.51 36.44 -11.55
C SER A 45 -8.88 35.62 -10.41
N PHE A 46 -8.55 34.35 -10.66
CA PHE A 46 -7.88 33.49 -9.69
C PHE A 46 -6.48 34.00 -9.32
N LEU A 47 -5.68 34.42 -10.31
CA LEU A 47 -4.34 34.94 -10.08
C LEU A 47 -4.37 36.26 -9.29
N ALA A 48 -5.36 37.12 -9.56
CA ALA A 48 -5.59 38.35 -8.81
C ALA A 48 -5.97 38.09 -7.34
N ILE A 49 -6.91 37.17 -7.10
CA ILE A 49 -7.39 36.83 -5.74
C ILE A 49 -6.32 36.08 -4.93
N SER A 50 -5.54 35.21 -5.58
CA SER A 50 -4.50 34.40 -4.91
C SER A 50 -3.22 35.16 -4.55
N ASN A 51 -3.13 36.45 -4.91
CA ASN A 51 -1.96 37.32 -4.69
C ASN A 51 -0.64 36.67 -5.15
N THR A 52 -0.68 35.92 -6.25
CA THR A 52 0.48 35.20 -6.81
C THR A 52 1.28 36.12 -7.73
N ASN A 53 1.93 37.13 -7.16
CA ASN A 53 2.75 38.08 -7.92
C ASN A 53 4.14 37.53 -8.33
N THR A 54 4.55 36.40 -7.76
CA THR A 54 5.80 35.73 -8.13
C THR A 54 5.63 34.91 -9.41
N ASP A 55 6.40 35.24 -10.45
CA ASP A 55 6.35 34.58 -11.76
C ASP A 55 6.49 33.06 -11.68
N ALA A 56 7.31 32.55 -10.74
CA ALA A 56 7.46 31.12 -10.51
C ALA A 56 6.15 30.42 -10.10
N ARG A 57 5.32 31.04 -9.26
CA ARG A 57 4.03 30.47 -8.84
C ARG A 57 2.99 30.53 -9.95
N ARG A 58 2.96 31.63 -10.71
CA ARG A 58 2.12 31.78 -11.91
C ARG A 58 2.43 30.67 -12.91
N LEU A 59 3.71 30.42 -13.19
CA LEU A 59 4.15 29.37 -14.10
C LEU A 59 3.73 27.97 -13.65
N VAL A 60 3.79 27.67 -12.34
CA VAL A 60 3.35 26.36 -11.82
C VAL A 60 1.83 26.18 -11.99
N ILE A 61 1.05 27.21 -11.68
CA ILE A 61 -0.41 27.19 -11.86
C ILE A 61 -0.75 27.01 -13.33
N LEU A 62 -0.16 27.80 -14.22
CA LEU A 62 -0.35 27.69 -15.67
C LEU A 62 0.00 26.29 -16.19
N LYS A 63 1.16 25.74 -15.79
CA LYS A 63 1.57 24.38 -16.16
C LYS A 63 0.55 23.32 -15.74
N SER A 64 -0.04 23.47 -14.55
CA SER A 64 -1.07 22.55 -14.06
C SER A 64 -2.37 22.62 -14.88
N GLN A 65 -2.81 23.84 -15.22
CA GLN A 65 -4.08 24.04 -15.92
C GLN A 65 -4.00 23.59 -17.38
N PHE A 66 -2.87 23.86 -18.05
CA PHE A 66 -2.71 23.52 -19.46
C PHE A 66 -2.24 22.10 -19.72
N ARG A 67 -1.96 21.31 -18.67
CA ARG A 67 -1.43 19.95 -18.81
C ARG A 67 -2.31 19.03 -19.65
N ARG A 68 -3.63 19.07 -19.46
CA ARG A 68 -4.58 18.20 -20.19
C ARG A 68 -4.80 18.66 -21.63
N ALA A 69 -5.02 19.96 -21.84
CA ALA A 69 -5.18 20.53 -23.17
C ALA A 69 -3.96 20.25 -24.07
N ALA A 70 -2.76 20.41 -23.51
CA ALA A 70 -1.52 20.05 -24.16
C ALA A 70 -1.44 18.57 -24.58
N LYS A 71 -1.85 17.67 -23.69
CA LYS A 71 -1.88 16.23 -23.97
C LYS A 71 -2.82 15.92 -25.14
N ILE A 72 -4.01 16.51 -25.16
CA ILE A 72 -4.99 16.30 -26.22
C ILE A 72 -4.48 16.84 -27.57
N TYR A 73 -3.82 18.00 -27.57
CA TYR A 73 -3.18 18.54 -28.76
C TYR A 73 -2.09 17.60 -29.29
N PHE A 74 -1.24 17.06 -28.41
CA PHE A 74 -0.22 16.09 -28.78
C PHE A 74 -0.83 14.83 -29.40
N GLU A 75 -1.86 14.27 -28.77
CA GLU A 75 -2.51 13.04 -29.24
C GLU A 75 -3.26 13.22 -30.56
N ARG A 76 -3.93 14.36 -30.78
CA ARG A 76 -4.81 14.57 -31.94
C ARG A 76 -4.11 15.19 -33.15
N VAL A 77 -3.15 16.08 -32.92
CA VAL A 77 -2.50 16.84 -33.98
C VAL A 77 -1.13 16.25 -34.27
N ILE A 78 -0.27 16.16 -33.25
CA ILE A 78 1.13 15.77 -33.45
C ILE A 78 1.27 14.29 -33.83
N LEU A 79 0.58 13.38 -33.13
CA LEU A 79 0.63 11.94 -33.48
C LEU A 79 -0.06 11.61 -34.81
N LYS A 80 -1.01 12.44 -35.24
CA LYS A 80 -1.69 12.28 -36.53
C LYS A 80 -0.82 12.74 -37.70
N GLU A 81 -0.04 13.80 -37.50
CA GLU A 81 0.92 14.32 -38.49
C GLU A 81 2.20 13.47 -38.56
N ASN A 82 2.65 12.90 -37.44
CA ASN A 82 3.84 12.05 -37.38
C ASN A 82 3.59 10.78 -36.55
N PRO A 83 3.18 9.65 -37.18
CA PRO A 83 2.82 8.43 -36.46
C PRO A 83 4.02 7.68 -35.84
N THR A 84 5.25 8.01 -36.21
CA THR A 84 6.48 7.34 -35.75
C THR A 84 7.33 8.20 -34.79
N VAL A 85 6.69 8.96 -33.90
CA VAL A 85 7.42 9.66 -32.83
C VAL A 85 7.91 8.66 -31.79
N THR A 86 9.20 8.30 -31.85
CA THR A 86 9.89 7.52 -30.82
C THR A 86 10.25 8.36 -29.59
N TYR A 87 10.39 7.70 -28.43
CA TYR A 87 10.72 8.30 -27.11
C TYR A 87 11.87 9.32 -27.15
N SER A 88 12.93 9.04 -27.92
CA SER A 88 14.10 9.92 -28.09
C SER A 88 13.78 11.23 -28.84
N SER A 89 12.87 11.21 -29.80
CA SER A 89 12.44 12.38 -30.58
C SER A 89 11.52 13.29 -29.77
N GLY A 90 10.72 12.71 -28.87
CA GLY A 90 9.88 13.45 -27.92
C GLY A 90 10.68 14.25 -26.89
N GLN A 91 11.80 13.71 -26.38
CA GLN A 91 12.70 14.44 -25.49
C GLN A 91 13.27 15.70 -26.15
N ASN A 92 13.73 15.60 -27.40
CA ASN A 92 14.24 16.73 -28.19
C ASN A 92 13.18 17.84 -28.39
N TRP A 93 11.90 17.47 -28.49
CA TRP A 93 10.79 18.42 -28.64
C TRP A 93 10.53 19.20 -27.33
N CYS A 94 10.56 18.51 -26.18
CA CYS A 94 10.48 19.16 -24.86
C CYS A 94 11.67 20.11 -24.61
N THR A 95 12.87 19.76 -25.09
CA THR A 95 14.05 20.64 -25.05
C THR A 95 13.90 21.86 -25.96
N LYS A 96 13.31 21.72 -27.17
CA LYS A 96 13.02 22.83 -28.11
C LYS A 96 12.05 23.86 -27.54
N ILE A 97 11.09 23.44 -26.72
CA ILE A 97 10.11 24.33 -26.06
C ILE A 97 10.71 25.02 -24.81
N LYS A 98 12.00 24.80 -24.52
CA LYS A 98 12.69 25.34 -23.32
C LYS A 98 11.97 24.99 -22.01
N ILE A 99 11.37 23.80 -21.94
CA ILE A 99 10.96 23.26 -20.65
C ILE A 99 12.25 22.81 -19.97
N ASN A 100 12.68 23.53 -18.92
CA ASN A 100 13.83 23.12 -18.11
C ASN A 100 13.53 21.75 -17.48
N ILE A 101 14.18 20.72 -18.01
CA ILE A 101 14.27 19.40 -17.37
C ILE A 101 15.51 19.47 -16.49
N VAL A 102 15.31 19.80 -15.21
CA VAL A 102 16.37 19.65 -14.21
C VAL A 102 16.56 18.16 -13.95
N SER A 103 17.81 17.72 -13.98
CA SER A 103 18.25 16.31 -13.98
C SER A 103 17.86 15.52 -12.72
N PRO A 104 18.10 14.19 -12.74
CA PRO A 104 17.09 13.15 -12.50
C PRO A 104 16.73 13.06 -11.01
N PRO A 105 15.47 12.76 -10.62
CA PRO A 105 14.36 12.10 -11.31
C PRO A 105 13.21 13.10 -11.56
N TYR A 106 12.01 12.59 -11.82
CA TYR A 106 10.72 13.31 -11.81
C TYR A 106 10.20 13.78 -13.18
N VAL A 107 9.43 12.87 -13.78
CA VAL A 107 8.10 13.10 -14.37
C VAL A 107 7.97 14.26 -15.37
N CYS A 108 8.03 13.92 -16.66
CA CYS A 108 7.37 14.70 -17.71
C CYS A 108 5.85 14.59 -17.52
N ASP A 109 5.26 15.58 -16.88
CA ASP A 109 3.81 15.66 -16.68
C ASP A 109 3.00 15.81 -18.00
N PHE A 110 3.69 16.11 -19.10
CA PHE A 110 3.11 16.47 -20.39
C PHE A 110 2.87 15.28 -21.34
N CYS A 111 3.70 14.24 -21.27
CA CYS A 111 3.80 13.23 -22.33
C CYS A 111 3.13 11.89 -22.01
N GLY A 112 2.55 11.70 -20.82
CA GLY A 112 1.84 10.45 -20.52
C GLY A 112 2.70 9.18 -20.59
N ILE A 113 4.04 9.28 -20.62
CA ILE A 113 4.98 8.14 -20.62
C ILE A 113 5.13 7.58 -19.20
N TYR A 114 4.02 7.37 -18.51
CA TYR A 114 3.99 6.85 -17.13
C TYR A 114 3.36 5.45 -17.06
N THR A 115 2.94 4.88 -18.18
CA THR A 115 2.53 3.47 -18.24
C THR A 115 3.67 2.51 -18.54
N ASP A 116 4.81 3.00 -19.04
CA ASP A 116 5.83 2.13 -19.64
C ASP A 116 6.67 1.38 -18.61
N ILE A 117 7.23 2.02 -17.58
CA ILE A 117 8.08 1.31 -16.59
C ILE A 117 7.31 0.18 -15.89
N LYS A 118 6.04 0.40 -15.55
CA LYS A 118 5.19 -0.60 -14.91
C LYS A 118 4.91 -1.77 -15.87
N ASN A 119 4.66 -1.50 -17.14
CA ASN A 119 4.41 -2.52 -18.17
C ASN A 119 5.70 -3.23 -18.59
N ASP A 120 6.84 -2.55 -18.59
CA ASP A 120 8.18 -3.07 -18.87
C ASP A 120 8.67 -3.98 -17.75
N ILE A 121 8.40 -3.61 -16.49
CA ILE A 121 8.64 -4.51 -15.34
C ILE A 121 7.78 -5.76 -15.51
N LYS A 122 6.51 -5.61 -15.89
CA LYS A 122 5.58 -6.73 -16.08
C LYS A 122 6.04 -7.65 -17.24
N SER A 123 6.39 -7.10 -18.39
CA SER A 123 6.85 -7.87 -19.55
C SER A 123 8.20 -8.55 -19.29
N ALA A 124 9.14 -7.87 -18.63
CA ALA A 124 10.44 -8.44 -18.28
C ALA A 124 10.32 -9.58 -17.25
N GLN A 125 9.40 -9.47 -16.29
CA GLN A 125 9.14 -10.53 -15.31
C GLN A 125 8.37 -11.70 -15.92
N LEU A 126 7.45 -11.46 -16.87
CA LEU A 126 6.81 -12.52 -17.66
C LEU A 126 7.82 -13.29 -18.51
N ALA A 127 8.84 -12.61 -19.02
CA ALA A 127 9.96 -13.23 -19.73
C ALA A 127 10.94 -13.98 -18.81
N GLY A 128 10.69 -14.05 -17.49
CA GLY A 128 11.50 -14.83 -16.54
C GLY A 128 12.77 -14.14 -16.04
N ASN A 129 12.95 -12.85 -16.31
CA ASN A 129 14.15 -12.13 -15.86
C ASN A 129 14.16 -11.91 -14.34
N VAL A 130 15.35 -11.93 -13.74
CA VAL A 130 15.54 -11.70 -12.30
C VAL A 130 15.23 -10.24 -11.97
N SER A 131 14.55 -9.99 -10.85
CA SER A 131 14.12 -8.64 -10.44
C SER A 131 15.29 -7.64 -10.29
N MET A 132 16.49 -8.12 -9.98
CA MET A 132 17.70 -7.29 -9.89
C MET A 132 18.19 -6.83 -11.28
N ASP A 133 18.17 -7.72 -12.28
CA ASP A 133 18.59 -7.37 -13.65
C ASP A 133 17.61 -6.40 -14.29
N VAL A 134 16.31 -6.58 -14.03
CA VAL A 134 15.27 -5.65 -14.46
C VAL A 134 15.46 -4.27 -13.83
N ALA A 135 15.85 -4.22 -12.55
CA ALA A 135 16.13 -2.98 -11.84
C ALA A 135 17.32 -2.23 -12.47
N ASN A 136 18.42 -2.94 -12.70
CA ASN A 136 19.62 -2.38 -13.34
C ASN A 136 19.34 -1.89 -14.77
N ARG A 137 18.61 -2.68 -15.56
CA ARG A 137 18.27 -2.35 -16.95
C ARG A 137 17.37 -1.12 -17.06
N LEU A 138 16.39 -0.99 -16.16
CA LEU A 138 15.42 0.11 -16.19
C LEU A 138 15.88 1.34 -15.40
N GLY A 139 17.02 1.28 -14.72
CA GLY A 139 17.48 2.37 -13.84
C GLY A 139 16.56 2.61 -12.65
N VAL A 140 15.90 1.56 -12.16
CA VAL A 140 14.90 1.61 -11.07
C VAL A 140 15.42 0.87 -9.86
N THR A 141 15.05 1.29 -8.65
CA THR A 141 15.44 0.55 -7.44
C THR A 141 14.84 -0.85 -7.41
N TYR A 142 15.60 -1.83 -6.88
CA TYR A 142 15.12 -3.20 -6.68
C TYR A 142 13.78 -3.26 -5.94
N ALA A 143 13.60 -2.42 -4.91
CA ALA A 143 12.39 -2.37 -4.11
C ALA A 143 11.15 -2.04 -4.96
N THR A 144 11.26 -1.08 -5.88
CA THR A 144 10.16 -0.73 -6.80
C THR A 144 9.79 -1.90 -7.70
N VAL A 145 10.79 -2.56 -8.30
CA VAL A 145 10.57 -3.75 -9.14
C VAL A 145 9.92 -4.87 -8.33
N ASN A 146 10.37 -5.10 -7.10
CA ASN A 146 9.84 -6.15 -6.21
C ASN A 146 8.41 -5.84 -5.74
N ASN A 147 8.09 -4.58 -5.45
CA ASN A 147 6.75 -4.14 -5.08
C ASN A 147 5.76 -4.34 -6.23
N TYR A 148 6.14 -3.95 -7.46
CA TYR A 148 5.31 -4.20 -8.64
C TYR A 148 5.19 -5.69 -8.94
N ALA A 149 6.26 -6.47 -8.80
CA ALA A 149 6.22 -7.93 -8.94
C ALA A 149 5.19 -8.55 -8.00
N ASN A 150 5.20 -8.15 -6.73
CA ASN A 150 4.26 -8.64 -5.72
C ASN A 150 2.81 -8.19 -5.98
N LYS A 151 2.62 -7.07 -6.67
CA LYS A 151 1.30 -6.56 -7.07
C LYS A 151 0.76 -7.28 -8.31
N PHE A 152 1.62 -7.62 -9.26
CA PHE A 152 1.23 -8.33 -10.48
C PHE A 152 1.08 -9.83 -10.29
N PHE A 153 1.93 -10.42 -9.45
CA PHE A 153 1.99 -11.86 -9.19
C PHE A 153 1.69 -12.12 -7.70
N PRO A 154 0.41 -12.09 -7.29
CA PRO A 154 0.03 -12.31 -5.90
C PRO A 154 0.42 -13.69 -5.37
N ASN A 155 0.52 -14.70 -6.26
CA ASN A 155 0.90 -16.08 -5.92
C ASN A 155 2.42 -16.32 -5.88
N ARG A 156 3.24 -15.27 -5.99
CA ARG A 156 4.71 -15.39 -5.88
C ARG A 156 5.09 -15.83 -4.46
N GLN A 157 5.91 -16.88 -4.36
CA GLN A 157 6.44 -17.34 -3.08
C GLN A 157 7.26 -16.23 -2.43
N ARG A 158 6.77 -15.70 -1.31
CA ARG A 158 7.51 -14.74 -0.49
C ARG A 158 8.41 -15.51 0.46
N GLY A 159 9.61 -14.98 0.70
CA GLY A 159 10.41 -15.43 1.83
C GLY A 159 9.57 -15.35 3.11
N LEU A 160 9.70 -16.37 3.98
CA LEU A 160 9.05 -16.37 5.29
C LEU A 160 9.54 -15.14 6.04
N SER A 161 8.63 -14.19 6.26
CA SER A 161 8.92 -13.00 7.04
C SER A 161 8.49 -13.24 8.49
N GLY A 162 9.13 -12.53 9.42
CA GLY A 162 8.83 -12.56 10.84
C GLY A 162 9.86 -13.27 11.69
N ARG A 163 9.60 -13.29 13.00
CA ARG A 163 10.51 -13.87 14.00
C ARG A 163 10.59 -15.39 13.83
N PRO A 164 11.79 -15.98 13.79
CA PRO A 164 11.93 -17.43 13.74
C PRO A 164 11.32 -18.06 14.99
N MET A 165 10.85 -19.29 14.85
CA MET A 165 10.21 -19.98 15.95
C MET A 165 11.23 -20.35 17.04
N VAL A 166 10.83 -20.19 18.31
CA VAL A 166 11.67 -20.44 19.48
C VAL A 166 12.17 -21.90 19.57
N VAL A 167 11.37 -22.86 19.10
CA VAL A 167 11.72 -24.28 19.10
C VAL A 167 12.04 -24.73 17.68
N SER A 168 13.20 -25.36 17.51
CA SER A 168 13.67 -25.85 16.20
C SER A 168 12.77 -26.95 15.64
N ALA A 169 12.78 -27.12 14.32
CA ALA A 169 12.01 -28.17 13.64
C ALA A 169 12.42 -29.59 14.10
N GLN A 170 13.70 -29.79 14.43
CA GLN A 170 14.22 -31.07 14.91
C GLN A 170 13.66 -31.41 16.30
N THR A 171 13.72 -30.48 17.24
CA THR A 171 13.18 -30.67 18.59
C THR A 171 11.67 -30.94 18.54
N LYS A 172 10.94 -30.25 17.65
CA LYS A 172 9.52 -30.55 17.41
C LYS A 172 9.28 -31.98 16.95
N ARG A 173 10.07 -32.50 16.00
CA ARG A 173 9.96 -33.90 15.54
C ARG A 173 10.20 -34.87 16.69
N PHE A 174 11.21 -34.63 17.52
CA PHE A 174 11.49 -35.43 18.70
C PHE A 174 10.31 -35.44 19.69
N ILE A 175 9.80 -34.26 20.06
CA ILE A 175 8.64 -34.15 20.96
C ILE A 175 7.40 -34.82 20.36
N LYS A 176 7.18 -34.69 19.05
CA LYS A 176 6.08 -35.36 18.36
C LYS A 176 6.17 -36.88 18.52
N LEU A 177 7.34 -37.47 18.33
CA LEU A 177 7.54 -38.91 18.53
C LEU A 177 7.25 -39.32 19.98
N GLN A 178 7.74 -38.54 20.94
CA GLN A 178 7.55 -38.78 22.37
C GLN A 178 6.07 -38.74 22.81
N VAL A 179 5.29 -37.82 22.22
CA VAL A 179 3.85 -37.73 22.45
C VAL A 179 3.11 -38.90 21.81
N VAL A 180 3.46 -39.27 20.57
CA VAL A 180 2.83 -40.41 19.85
C VAL A 180 3.12 -41.74 20.55
N GLN A 181 4.34 -41.93 21.06
CA GLN A 181 4.72 -43.09 21.87
C GLN A 181 4.05 -43.11 23.25
N GLY A 182 3.35 -42.04 23.64
CA GLY A 182 2.63 -41.95 24.92
C GLY A 182 3.52 -41.69 26.13
N GLN A 183 4.79 -41.34 25.95
CA GLN A 183 5.72 -40.97 27.04
C GLN A 183 5.34 -39.61 27.63
N LEU A 184 4.98 -38.65 26.76
CA LEU A 184 4.56 -37.30 27.14
C LEU A 184 3.03 -37.13 27.02
N LYS A 185 2.29 -37.62 28.02
CA LYS A 185 0.81 -37.63 28.01
C LYS A 185 0.15 -36.27 28.21
N THR A 186 0.85 -35.30 28.82
CA THR A 186 0.26 -33.99 29.16
C THR A 186 1.12 -32.86 28.62
N ALA A 187 0.48 -31.73 28.30
CA ALA A 187 1.18 -30.53 27.85
C ALA A 187 2.19 -30.02 28.91
N ARG A 188 1.95 -30.28 30.19
CA ARG A 188 2.88 -29.90 31.27
C ARG A 188 4.18 -30.70 31.19
N LYS A 189 4.09 -32.03 31.00
CA LYS A 189 5.28 -32.87 30.78
C LYS A 189 6.07 -32.46 29.52
N VAL A 190 5.38 -32.01 28.47
CA VAL A 190 6.02 -31.48 27.27
C VAL A 190 6.77 -30.18 27.57
N HIS A 191 6.17 -29.29 28.36
CA HIS A 191 6.82 -28.07 28.81
C HIS A 191 8.06 -28.36 29.67
N ASP A 192 7.94 -29.24 30.66
CA ASP A 192 9.06 -29.66 31.49
C ASP A 192 10.20 -30.27 30.65
N LYS A 193 9.87 -31.11 29.66
CA LYS A 193 10.88 -31.69 28.76
C LYS A 193 11.55 -30.65 27.87
N LEU A 194 10.83 -29.63 27.44
CA LEU A 194 11.41 -28.53 26.66
C LEU A 194 12.32 -27.65 27.53
N MET A 195 11.98 -27.43 28.80
CA MET A 195 12.86 -26.77 29.77
C MET A 195 14.13 -27.59 30.03
N GLU A 196 13.99 -28.92 30.18
CA GLU A 196 15.13 -29.85 30.34
C GLU A 196 16.08 -29.83 29.14
N LEU A 197 15.55 -29.66 27.92
CA LEU A 197 16.34 -29.51 26.69
C LEU A 197 16.96 -28.12 26.52
N GLY A 198 16.83 -27.23 27.51
CA GLY A 198 17.45 -25.90 27.54
C GLY A 198 16.60 -24.77 26.93
N TYR A 199 15.33 -25.01 26.61
CA TYR A 199 14.45 -23.96 26.11
C TYR A 199 13.78 -23.21 27.27
N SER A 200 14.14 -21.94 27.48
CA SER A 200 13.42 -21.06 28.40
C SER A 200 12.10 -20.57 27.78
N ILE A 201 11.07 -21.41 27.83
CA ILE A 201 9.75 -21.14 27.25
C ILE A 201 8.65 -21.10 28.30
N SER A 202 7.60 -20.31 28.03
CA SER A 202 6.38 -20.35 28.83
C SER A 202 5.57 -21.63 28.54
N TYR A 203 4.75 -22.04 29.51
CA TYR A 203 3.79 -23.13 29.33
C TYR A 203 2.85 -22.90 28.13
N LYS A 204 2.41 -21.66 27.91
CA LYS A 204 1.57 -21.29 26.75
C LYS A 204 2.32 -21.51 25.43
N THR A 205 3.60 -21.17 25.39
CA THR A 205 4.45 -21.43 24.22
C THR A 205 4.55 -22.93 23.93
N ALA A 206 4.70 -23.78 24.96
CA ALA A 206 4.69 -25.23 24.78
C ALA A 206 3.36 -25.76 24.21
N ILE A 207 2.22 -25.21 24.63
CA ILE A 207 0.91 -25.52 24.02
C ILE A 207 0.88 -25.09 22.55
N ASN A 208 1.40 -23.90 22.21
CA ASN A 208 1.45 -23.45 20.82
C ASN A 208 2.37 -24.33 19.96
N VAL A 209 3.46 -24.84 20.53
CA VAL A 209 4.32 -25.84 19.88
C VAL A 209 3.52 -27.11 19.58
N LEU A 210 2.75 -27.64 20.54
CA LEU A 210 1.86 -28.79 20.33
C LEU A 210 0.81 -28.53 19.25
N LYS A 211 0.15 -27.37 19.28
CA LYS A 211 -0.81 -26.97 18.24
C LYS A 211 -0.18 -26.88 16.86
N SER A 212 1.06 -26.38 16.76
CA SER A 212 1.80 -26.33 15.49
C SER A 212 2.12 -27.72 14.91
N MET A 213 2.02 -28.78 15.74
CA MET A 213 2.21 -30.17 15.35
C MET A 213 0.87 -30.93 15.21
N ASN A 214 -0.25 -30.20 15.21
CA ASN A 214 -1.62 -30.72 15.17
C ASN A 214 -2.04 -31.57 16.39
N PHE A 215 -1.45 -31.31 17.56
CA PHE A 215 -1.95 -31.89 18.81
C PHE A 215 -2.92 -30.94 19.52
N PHE A 216 -4.11 -31.44 19.82
CA PHE A 216 -5.14 -30.72 20.55
C PHE A 216 -5.41 -31.38 21.91
N SER A 217 -5.95 -30.61 22.85
CA SER A 217 -6.35 -31.13 24.15
C SER A 217 -7.51 -32.10 24.00
N ALA A 218 -7.33 -33.33 24.48
CA ALA A 218 -8.43 -34.26 24.60
C ALA A 218 -9.43 -33.76 25.65
N ILE A 219 -10.72 -33.80 25.33
CA ILE A 219 -11.78 -33.57 26.31
C ILE A 219 -11.73 -34.73 27.29
N LYS A 220 -11.53 -34.42 28.57
CA LYS A 220 -11.57 -35.42 29.63
C LYS A 220 -12.98 -36.02 29.67
N VAL A 221 -13.08 -37.33 29.40
CA VAL A 221 -14.33 -38.06 29.59
C VAL A 221 -14.75 -37.91 31.05
N LYS A 222 -15.91 -37.29 31.29
CA LYS A 222 -16.49 -37.26 32.63
C LYS A 222 -16.73 -38.70 33.04
N LYS A 223 -16.31 -39.09 34.25
CA LYS A 223 -16.62 -40.43 34.77
C LYS A 223 -18.16 -40.62 34.66
N PRO A 224 -18.65 -41.77 34.16
CA PRO A 224 -20.08 -42.02 34.19
C PRO A 224 -20.56 -41.88 35.64
N LEU A 225 -21.61 -41.09 35.84
CA LEU A 225 -22.04 -40.65 37.17
C LEU A 225 -22.36 -41.84 38.09
N LEU A 226 -22.80 -42.98 37.55
CA LEU A 226 -22.90 -44.31 38.18
C LEU A 226 -22.82 -45.36 37.05
N THR A 227 -22.11 -46.47 37.25
CA THR A 227 -22.25 -47.63 36.33
C THR A 227 -23.55 -48.38 36.61
N ALA A 228 -24.07 -49.14 35.64
CA ALA A 228 -25.28 -49.95 35.81
C ALA A 228 -25.23 -50.88 37.03
N LYS A 229 -24.04 -51.39 37.36
CA LYS A 229 -23.78 -52.16 38.59
C LYS A 229 -24.06 -51.35 39.86
N HIS A 230 -23.62 -50.09 39.90
CA HIS A 230 -23.87 -49.21 41.04
C HIS A 230 -25.36 -48.84 41.16
N MET A 231 -26.05 -48.65 40.02
CA MET A 231 -27.49 -48.37 40.00
C MET A 231 -28.30 -49.54 40.59
N LYS A 232 -28.02 -50.78 40.17
CA LYS A 232 -28.67 -51.98 40.71
C LYS A 232 -28.44 -52.16 42.21
N ARG A 233 -27.20 -51.96 42.68
CA ARG A 233 -26.88 -52.03 44.12
C ARG A 233 -27.64 -50.99 44.94
N ARG A 234 -27.74 -49.76 44.43
CA ARG A 234 -28.49 -48.69 45.11
C ARG A 234 -29.99 -48.98 45.14
N LEU A 235 -30.56 -49.49 44.04
CA LEU A 235 -31.97 -49.89 43.98
C LEU A 235 -32.28 -51.03 44.97
N ALA A 236 -31.43 -52.06 45.02
CA ALA A 236 -31.61 -53.18 45.94
C ALA A 236 -31.50 -52.74 47.41
N TRP A 237 -30.56 -51.83 47.70
CA TRP A 237 -30.45 -51.23 49.03
C TRP A 237 -31.70 -50.42 49.39
N ALA A 238 -32.21 -49.57 48.50
CA ALA A 238 -33.42 -48.78 48.75
C ALA A 238 -34.65 -49.65 49.02
N LYS A 239 -34.85 -50.70 48.20
CA LYS A 239 -35.96 -51.66 48.38
C LYS A 239 -35.90 -52.40 49.72
N LYS A 240 -34.70 -52.67 50.26
CA LYS A 240 -34.53 -53.36 51.54
C LYS A 240 -35.08 -52.56 52.73
N TYR A 241 -35.07 -51.22 52.64
CA TYR A 241 -35.49 -50.32 53.73
C TYR A 241 -36.81 -49.59 53.42
N GLN A 242 -37.50 -49.99 52.37
CA GLN A 242 -38.81 -49.46 52.00
C GLN A 242 -39.85 -50.15 52.90
N LYS A 243 -40.37 -49.41 53.89
CA LYS A 243 -41.51 -49.83 54.72
C LYS A 243 -42.80 -49.84 53.90
#